data_AF-A0A953EWM3-F1
#
_entry.id   AF-A0A953EWM3-F1
#
_cell.length_a   1.000
_cell.length_b   1.000
_cell.length_c   1.000
_cell.angle_alpha   90.00
_cell.angle_beta   90.00
_cell.angle_gamma   90.00
#
_symmetry.space_group_name_H-M   'P 1'
#
loop_
_entity.id
_entity.type
_entity.pdbx_description
1 polymer ?
#
loop_
_entity_poly.entity_id
_entity_poly.type
_entity_poly.pdbx_seq_one_letter_code
_entity_poly.pdbx_strand_id
1 'polypeptide(L)'
;MTNKLLVFAFIGLTFFCWGAYGPVLHRGQMAMGHSRYRPLICVGLAYFAIAVIVPIVMLNLYGEKGTWNAAGIIWSLAGGSLGAIGALGIILAFTYGGKPSYVMPLVFGFAPIINAFFTIGINRAYREMSPTLLGGMMAGIIMVAIGGFLVLFCANRAQTPHAPPAQQSHAGYGGGGGDLSS
;
A
#
# COMPACT_ATOMS: atom_id res chain seq x y z
N MET A 1 26.44 -10.07 -13.89
CA MET A 1 26.37 -10.76 -12.58
C MET A 1 25.29 -10.10 -11.76
N THR A 2 24.20 -10.80 -11.43
CA THR A 2 23.13 -10.22 -10.60
C THR A 2 23.65 -10.04 -9.17
N ASN A 3 23.77 -8.79 -8.72
CA ASN A 3 24.17 -8.51 -7.34
C ASN A 3 22.99 -8.81 -6.39
N LYS A 4 22.88 -10.08 -5.99
CA LYS A 4 21.78 -10.60 -5.16
C LYS A 4 21.62 -9.82 -3.85
N LEU A 5 22.72 -9.30 -3.30
CA LEU A 5 22.70 -8.45 -2.11
C LEU A 5 21.85 -7.19 -2.32
N LEU A 6 22.08 -6.47 -3.42
CA LEU A 6 21.32 -5.27 -3.75
C LEU A 6 19.85 -5.59 -4.01
N VAL A 7 19.56 -6.72 -4.66
CA VAL A 7 18.18 -7.18 -4.88
C VAL A 7 17.46 -7.35 -3.54
N PHE A 8 18.06 -8.07 -2.58
CA PHE A 8 17.46 -8.23 -1.26
C PHE A 8 17.35 -6.91 -0.49
N ALA A 9 18.32 -6.00 -0.63
CA ALA A 9 18.27 -4.69 0.00
C ALA A 9 17.07 -3.84 -0.50
N PHE A 10 16.85 -3.77 -1.81
CA PHE A 10 15.72 -3.01 -2.38
C PHE A 10 14.37 -3.68 -2.10
N ILE A 11 14.33 -5.01 -2.06
CA ILE A 11 13.16 -5.75 -1.58
C ILE A 11 12.85 -5.38 -0.13
N GLY A 12 13.85 -5.34 0.75
CA GLY A 12 13.70 -4.91 2.15
C GLY A 12 13.20 -3.47 2.28
N LEU A 13 13.75 -2.54 1.50
CA LEU A 13 13.28 -1.16 1.43
C LEU A 13 11.79 -1.09 1.01
N THR A 14 11.42 -1.87 0.01
CA THR A 14 10.02 -1.94 -0.48
C THR A 14 9.09 -2.42 0.61
N PHE A 15 9.44 -3.51 1.32
CA PHE A 15 8.63 -4.01 2.43
C PHE A 15 8.51 -3.01 3.57
N PHE A 16 9.59 -2.30 3.90
CA PHE A 16 9.57 -1.27 4.93
C PHE A 16 8.63 -0.12 4.56
N CYS A 17 8.78 0.44 3.36
CA CYS A 17 7.95 1.55 2.88
C CYS A 17 6.47 1.17 2.82
N TRP A 18 6.12 0.02 2.24
CA TRP A 18 4.73 -0.44 2.14
C TRP A 18 4.14 -0.91 3.47
N GLY A 19 4.96 -1.46 4.38
CA GLY A 19 4.53 -1.80 5.73
C GLY A 19 4.20 -0.56 6.57
N ALA A 20 5.03 0.48 6.50
CA ALA A 20 4.80 1.75 7.18
C ALA A 20 3.69 2.60 6.53
N TYR A 21 3.46 2.43 5.22
CA TYR A 21 2.47 3.17 4.44
C TYR A 21 1.07 3.13 5.08
N GLY A 22 0.59 1.98 5.55
CA GLY A 22 -0.78 1.85 6.08
C GLY A 22 -1.05 2.69 7.33
N PRO A 23 -0.26 2.53 8.40
CA PRO A 23 -0.37 3.36 9.60
C PRO A 23 -0.19 4.86 9.32
N VAL A 24 0.78 5.23 8.48
CA VAL A 24 1.06 6.63 8.13
C VAL A 24 -0.10 7.24 7.34
N LEU A 25 -0.64 6.52 6.36
CA LEU A 25 -1.77 6.97 5.56
C LEU A 25 -3.03 7.08 6.41
N HIS A 26 -3.29 6.09 7.27
CA HIS A 26 -4.44 6.11 8.17
C HIS A 26 -4.38 7.32 9.13
N ARG A 27 -3.20 7.64 9.69
CA ARG A 27 -2.97 8.87 10.46
C ARG A 27 -3.28 10.13 9.63
N GLY A 28 -2.82 10.18 8.38
CA GLY A 28 -3.11 11.28 7.46
C GLY A 28 -4.61 11.43 7.19
N GLN A 29 -5.35 10.33 7.01
CA GLN A 29 -6.80 10.35 6.82
C GLN A 29 -7.55 10.84 8.05
N MET A 30 -7.14 10.40 9.25
CA MET A 30 -7.71 10.89 10.51
C MET A 30 -7.49 12.38 10.67
N ALA A 31 -6.27 12.88 10.42
CA ALA A 31 -5.95 14.31 10.47
C ALA A 31 -6.72 15.15 9.43
N MET A 32 -7.12 14.54 8.31
CA MET A 32 -7.92 15.17 7.26
C MET A 32 -9.44 14.95 7.43
N GLY A 33 -9.90 14.56 8.62
CA GLY A 33 -11.33 14.40 8.92
C GLY A 33 -12.00 13.27 8.13
N HIS A 34 -11.28 12.15 7.92
CA HIS A 34 -11.77 10.98 7.17
C HIS A 34 -12.16 11.28 5.72
N SER A 35 -11.57 12.34 5.13
CA SER A 35 -11.80 12.68 3.73
C SER A 35 -11.27 11.58 2.80
N ARG A 36 -12.09 11.22 1.81
CA ARG A 36 -11.84 10.13 0.85
C ARG A 36 -10.77 10.48 -0.18
N TYR A 37 -10.83 11.69 -0.71
CA TYR A 37 -10.09 12.06 -1.92
C TYR A 37 -8.88 12.96 -1.65
N ARG A 38 -8.88 13.74 -0.56
CA ARG A 38 -7.74 14.60 -0.18
C ARG A 38 -6.44 13.81 0.07
N PRO A 39 -6.45 12.69 0.82
CA PRO A 39 -5.27 11.85 1.01
C PRO A 39 -4.77 11.26 -0.31
N LEU A 40 -5.69 10.88 -1.22
CA LEU A 40 -5.35 10.35 -2.53
C LEU A 40 -4.64 11.39 -3.40
N ILE A 41 -5.06 12.67 -3.34
CA ILE A 41 -4.38 13.76 -4.04
C ILE A 41 -2.94 13.91 -3.52
N CYS A 42 -2.74 13.86 -2.20
CA CYS A 42 -1.39 13.92 -1.61
C CYS A 42 -0.52 12.74 -2.05
N VAL A 43 -1.08 11.52 -2.07
CA VAL A 43 -0.38 10.32 -2.55
C VAL A 43 -0.06 10.45 -4.05
N GLY A 44 -1.01 10.93 -4.85
CA GLY A 44 -0.82 11.16 -6.29
C GLY A 44 0.27 12.18 -6.58
N LEU A 45 0.34 13.27 -5.81
CA LEU A 45 1.38 14.29 -5.94
C LEU A 45 2.76 13.72 -5.58
N ALA A 46 2.85 12.92 -4.52
CA ALA A 46 4.07 12.22 -4.14
C ALA A 46 4.49 11.20 -5.22
N TYR A 47 3.54 10.47 -5.78
CA TYR A 47 3.80 9.51 -6.87
C TYR A 47 4.29 10.23 -8.12
N PHE A 48 3.70 11.37 -8.49
CA PHE A 48 4.19 12.16 -9.61
C PHE A 48 5.62 12.65 -9.37
N ALA A 49 5.89 13.25 -8.20
CA ALA A 49 7.22 13.73 -7.87
C ALA A 49 8.27 12.62 -7.91
N ILE A 50 7.99 11.48 -7.28
CA ILE A 50 8.95 10.37 -7.20
C ILE A 50 9.03 9.59 -8.51
N ALA A 51 7.92 9.28 -9.17
CA ALA A 51 7.90 8.44 -10.37
C ALA A 51 8.25 9.19 -11.66
N VAL A 52 8.19 10.53 -11.67
CA VAL A 52 8.52 11.36 -12.85
C VAL A 52 9.82 12.11 -12.63
N ILE A 53 9.91 12.91 -11.56
CA ILE A 53 11.06 13.82 -11.37
C ILE A 53 12.34 13.03 -11.07
N VAL A 54 12.28 12.05 -10.15
CA VAL A 54 13.48 11.29 -9.78
C VAL A 54 14.06 10.50 -10.97
N PRO A 55 13.29 9.70 -11.74
CA PRO A 55 13.82 9.02 -12.92
C PRO A 55 14.37 9.97 -13.97
N ILE A 56 13.72 11.11 -14.23
CA ILE A 56 14.24 12.12 -15.18
C ILE A 56 15.61 12.63 -14.72
N VAL A 57 15.74 13.03 -13.45
CA VAL A 57 17.03 13.49 -12.91
C VAL A 57 18.08 12.40 -13.01
N MET A 58 17.75 11.16 -12.65
CA MET A 58 18.67 10.02 -12.72
C MET A 58 19.09 9.71 -14.17
N LEU A 59 18.16 9.75 -15.13
CA LEU A 59 18.45 9.57 -16.55
C LEU A 59 19.40 10.65 -17.08
N ASN A 60 19.21 11.91 -16.67
CA ASN A 60 20.09 13.01 -17.07
C ASN A 60 21.49 12.92 -16.43
N LEU A 61 21.60 12.41 -15.20
CA LEU A 61 22.88 12.29 -14.50
C LEU A 61 23.70 11.07 -14.94
N TYR A 62 23.04 9.93 -15.17
CA TYR A 62 23.72 8.64 -15.39
C TYR A 62 23.64 8.13 -16.83
N GLY A 63 22.77 8.68 -17.67
CA GLY A 63 22.72 8.40 -19.11
C GLY A 63 22.50 6.92 -19.46
N GLU A 64 21.37 6.35 -19.04
CA GLU A 64 21.06 4.94 -19.35
C GLU A 64 20.88 4.69 -20.86
N LYS A 65 21.48 3.60 -21.34
CA LYS A 65 21.33 3.11 -22.72
C LYS A 65 20.05 2.29 -22.85
N GLY A 66 18.91 2.98 -22.84
CA GLY A 66 17.58 2.41 -23.09
C GLY A 66 17.00 2.87 -24.44
N THR A 67 15.99 2.16 -24.93
CA THR A 67 15.17 2.62 -26.08
C THR A 67 13.73 2.80 -25.66
N TRP A 68 13.11 3.88 -26.13
CA TRP A 68 11.69 4.13 -25.93
C TRP A 68 10.90 3.29 -26.93
N ASN A 69 10.40 2.13 -26.48
CA ASN A 69 9.53 1.27 -27.27
C ASN A 69 8.07 1.44 -26.82
N ALA A 70 7.14 1.56 -27.78
CA ALA A 70 5.71 1.66 -27.54
C ALA A 70 5.17 0.54 -26.65
N ALA A 71 5.64 -0.70 -26.85
CA ALA A 71 5.24 -1.82 -26.00
C ALA A 71 5.67 -1.62 -24.54
N GLY A 72 6.92 -1.18 -24.32
CA GLY A 72 7.43 -0.88 -23.00
C GLY A 72 6.64 0.23 -22.31
N ILE A 73 6.34 1.32 -23.03
CA ILE A 73 5.52 2.43 -22.53
C ILE A 73 4.13 1.93 -22.12
N ILE A 74 3.44 1.16 -22.96
CA ILE A 74 2.10 0.65 -22.65
C ILE A 74 2.11 -0.25 -21.42
N TRP A 75 3.06 -1.18 -21.31
CA TRP A 75 3.17 -2.05 -20.14
C TRP A 75 3.54 -1.30 -18.87
N SER A 76 4.43 -0.30 -18.95
CA SER A 76 4.77 0.56 -17.81
C SER A 76 3.59 1.42 -17.36
N LEU A 77 2.82 1.99 -18.30
CA LEU A 77 1.62 2.76 -18.00
C LEU A 77 0.53 1.88 -17.38
N ALA A 78 0.33 0.68 -17.91
CA ALA A 78 -0.61 -0.30 -17.35
C ALA A 78 -0.20 -0.70 -15.93
N GLY A 79 1.09 -0.98 -15.69
CA GLY A 79 1.63 -1.29 -14.37
C GLY A 79 1.44 -0.13 -13.38
N GLY A 80 1.75 1.10 -13.78
CA GLY A 80 1.53 2.29 -12.95
C GLY A 80 0.04 2.52 -12.63
N SER A 81 -0.84 2.31 -13.61
CA SER A 81 -2.29 2.43 -13.43
C SER A 81 -2.83 1.42 -12.41
N LEU A 82 -2.39 0.15 -12.49
CA LEU A 82 -2.75 -0.88 -11.51
C LEU A 82 -2.29 -0.51 -10.09
N GLY A 83 -1.09 0.06 -9.94
CA GLY A 83 -0.59 0.55 -8.67
C GLY A 83 -1.42 1.71 -8.09
N ALA A 84 -1.79 2.68 -8.93
CA ALA A 84 -2.61 3.83 -8.51
C ALA A 84 -4.03 3.40 -8.11
N ILE A 85 -4.65 2.48 -8.87
CA ILE A 85 -5.96 1.91 -8.55
C ILE A 85 -5.89 1.11 -7.24
N GLY A 86 -4.81 0.35 -7.02
CA GLY A 86 -4.57 -0.36 -5.76
C GLY A 86 -4.48 0.58 -4.56
N ALA A 87 -3.74 1.69 -4.69
CA ALA A 87 -3.64 2.71 -3.64
C ALA A 87 -5.00 3.37 -3.33
N LEU A 88 -5.80 3.67 -4.37
CA LEU A 88 -7.18 4.12 -4.22
C LEU A 88 -8.03 3.11 -3.44
N GLY A 89 -7.90 1.80 -3.74
CA GLY A 89 -8.60 0.74 -3.01
C GLY A 89 -8.30 0.73 -1.50
N ILE A 90 -7.02 0.90 -1.13
CA ILE A 90 -6.60 0.98 0.28
C ILE A 90 -7.21 2.20 0.98
N ILE A 91 -7.15 3.37 0.34
CA ILE A 91 -7.70 4.63 0.89
C ILE A 91 -9.21 4.51 1.12
N LEU A 92 -9.93 3.91 0.16
CA LEU A 92 -11.36 3.65 0.28
C LEU A 92 -11.65 2.66 1.40
N ALA A 93 -10.88 1.57 1.51
CA ALA A 93 -11.04 0.60 2.59
C ALA A 93 -10.90 1.26 3.97
N PHE A 94 -9.89 2.12 4.17
CA PHE A 94 -9.73 2.89 5.39
C PHE A 94 -10.85 3.90 5.64
N THR A 95 -11.38 4.53 4.59
CA THR A 95 -12.51 5.45 4.74
C THR A 95 -13.78 4.72 5.19
N TYR A 96 -14.00 3.49 4.71
CA TYR A 96 -15.12 2.65 5.15
C TYR A 96 -14.89 1.96 6.51
N GLY A 97 -13.93 2.42 7.31
CA GLY A 97 -13.65 1.89 8.66
C GLY A 97 -12.58 0.81 8.71
N GLY A 98 -11.91 0.54 7.58
CA GLY A 98 -10.72 -0.29 7.48
C GLY A 98 -9.63 0.12 8.46
N LYS A 99 -9.09 -0.82 9.24
CA LYS A 99 -7.89 -0.58 10.05
C LYS A 99 -6.65 -1.11 9.33
N PRO A 100 -5.50 -0.41 9.40
CA PRO A 100 -4.24 -0.91 8.85
C PRO A 100 -3.85 -2.31 9.31
N SER A 101 -4.26 -2.69 10.53
CA SER A 101 -3.95 -3.99 11.12
C SER A 101 -4.48 -5.19 10.34
N TYR A 102 -5.56 -5.04 9.57
CA TYR A 102 -6.10 -6.12 8.75
C TYR A 102 -6.15 -5.82 7.26
N VAL A 103 -6.37 -4.57 6.86
CA VAL A 103 -6.39 -4.21 5.44
C VAL A 103 -5.02 -4.46 4.80
N MET A 104 -3.93 -4.10 5.48
CA MET A 104 -2.60 -4.27 4.90
C MET A 104 -2.19 -5.74 4.76
N PRO A 105 -2.28 -6.58 5.81
CA PRO A 105 -1.91 -7.99 5.65
C PRO A 105 -2.81 -8.75 4.68
N LEU A 106 -4.10 -8.38 4.55
CA LEU A 106 -4.97 -8.98 3.53
C LEU A 106 -4.51 -8.59 2.12
N VAL A 107 -4.33 -7.30 1.83
CA VAL A 107 -3.91 -6.86 0.49
C VAL A 107 -2.57 -7.48 0.09
N PHE A 108 -1.57 -7.43 0.97
CA PHE A 108 -0.24 -7.97 0.69
C PHE A 108 -0.20 -9.51 0.75
N GLY A 109 -1.11 -10.16 1.48
CA GLY A 109 -1.23 -11.62 1.50
C GLY A 109 -1.89 -12.17 0.24
N PHE A 110 -2.89 -11.47 -0.33
CA PHE A 110 -3.55 -11.90 -1.57
C PHE A 110 -2.77 -11.49 -2.84
N ALA A 111 -1.92 -10.45 -2.80
CA ALA A 111 -1.17 -10.00 -3.96
C ALA A 111 -0.32 -11.10 -4.63
N PRO A 112 0.43 -11.97 -3.91
CA PRO A 112 1.14 -13.11 -4.50
C PRO A 112 0.23 -14.07 -5.27
N ILE A 113 -0.99 -14.30 -4.78
CA ILE A 113 -1.97 -15.21 -5.38
C ILE A 113 -2.41 -14.67 -6.75
N ILE A 114 -2.78 -13.38 -6.80
CA ILE A 114 -3.16 -12.72 -8.06
C ILE A 114 -1.99 -12.70 -9.04
N ASN A 115 -0.78 -12.40 -8.57
CA ASN A 115 0.42 -12.40 -9.40
C ASN A 115 0.69 -13.79 -10.01
N ALA A 116 0.54 -14.87 -9.24
CA ALA A 116 0.71 -16.22 -9.73
C ALA A 116 -0.29 -16.53 -10.87
N PHE A 117 -1.58 -16.24 -10.68
CA PHE A 117 -2.59 -16.43 -11.72
C PHE A 117 -2.31 -15.59 -12.97
N PHE A 118 -1.96 -14.33 -12.80
CA PHE A 118 -1.64 -13.44 -13.92
C PHE A 118 -0.41 -13.93 -14.72
N THR A 119 0.60 -14.44 -14.03
CA THR A 119 1.81 -14.99 -14.63
C THR A 119 1.52 -16.24 -15.45
N ILE A 120 0.71 -17.15 -14.92
CA ILE A 120 0.29 -18.37 -15.66
C ILE A 120 -0.56 -17.99 -16.87
N GLY A 121 -1.43 -16.99 -16.69
CA GLY A 121 -2.27 -16.38 -17.72
C GLY A 121 -1.47 -15.90 -18.93
N ILE A 122 -0.55 -14.98 -18.69
CA ILE A 122 0.27 -14.36 -19.74
C ILE A 122 1.16 -15.39 -20.43
N ASN A 123 1.79 -16.28 -19.67
CA ASN A 123 2.72 -17.26 -20.22
C ASN A 123 2.03 -18.47 -20.88
N ARG A 124 0.69 -18.53 -20.84
CA ARG A 124 -0.11 -19.71 -21.29
C ARG A 124 0.39 -21.02 -20.69
N ALA A 125 0.99 -20.96 -19.50
CA ALA A 125 1.68 -22.09 -18.86
C ALA A 125 0.73 -23.21 -18.40
N TYR A 126 -0.58 -23.03 -18.51
CA TYR A 126 -1.61 -24.04 -18.21
C TYR A 126 -1.42 -25.35 -18.97
N ARG A 127 -0.79 -25.33 -20.16
CA ARG A 127 -0.57 -26.53 -20.98
C ARG A 127 0.66 -27.35 -20.59
N GLU A 128 1.58 -26.76 -19.82
CA GLU A 128 2.86 -27.38 -19.43
C GLU A 128 2.96 -27.63 -17.92
N MET A 129 1.92 -27.26 -17.16
CA MET A 129 1.91 -27.49 -15.71
C MET A 129 1.78 -28.98 -15.40
N SER A 130 2.88 -29.58 -14.94
CA SER A 130 2.84 -30.89 -14.32
C SER A 130 2.00 -30.85 -13.04
N PRO A 131 1.31 -31.96 -12.67
CA PRO A 131 0.52 -32.04 -11.44
C PRO A 131 1.31 -31.66 -10.18
N THR A 132 2.62 -31.90 -10.18
CA THR A 132 3.56 -31.55 -9.11
C THR A 132 3.77 -30.04 -8.97
N LEU A 133 3.89 -29.30 -10.09
CA LEU A 133 4.09 -27.86 -10.08
C LEU A 133 2.81 -27.12 -9.66
N LEU A 134 1.65 -27.60 -10.13
CA LEU A 134 0.34 -27.11 -9.70
C LEU A 134 0.11 -27.37 -8.21
N GLY A 135 0.46 -28.57 -7.72
CA GLY A 135 0.42 -28.93 -6.31
C GLY A 135 1.31 -28.03 -5.44
N GLY A 136 2.55 -27.76 -5.88
CA GLY A 136 3.47 -26.84 -5.20
C GLY A 136 2.95 -25.41 -5.12
N MET A 137 2.36 -24.90 -6.20
CA MET A 137 1.73 -23.57 -6.19
C MET A 137 0.56 -23.51 -5.20
N MET A 138 -0.32 -24.51 -5.20
CA MET A 138 -1.47 -24.55 -4.31
C MET A 138 -1.05 -24.66 -2.84
N ALA A 139 -0.02 -25.46 -2.54
CA ALA A 139 0.59 -25.53 -1.23
C ALA A 139 1.18 -24.17 -0.80
N GLY A 140 1.86 -23.45 -1.70
CA GLY A 140 2.37 -22.11 -1.45
C GLY A 140 1.26 -21.10 -1.14
N ILE A 141 0.17 -21.11 -1.91
CA ILE A 141 -1.00 -20.26 -1.67
C ILE A 141 -1.61 -20.54 -0.28
N ILE A 142 -1.76 -21.82 0.08
CA ILE A 142 -2.27 -22.23 1.40
C ILE A 142 -1.34 -21.73 2.51
N MET A 143 -0.01 -21.86 2.35
CA MET A 143 0.96 -21.39 3.34
C MET A 143 0.92 -19.85 3.49
N VAL A 144 0.75 -19.11 2.41
CA VAL A 144 0.56 -17.64 2.47
C VAL A 144 -0.74 -17.29 3.17
N ALA A 145 -1.83 -18.00 2.90
CA ALA A 145 -3.11 -17.79 3.57
C ALA A 145 -3.03 -18.07 5.07
N ILE A 146 -2.37 -19.17 5.47
CA ILE A 146 -2.12 -19.52 6.88
C ILE A 146 -1.23 -18.47 7.55
N GLY A 147 -0.15 -18.06 6.90
CA GLY A 147 0.75 -17.02 7.40
C GLY A 147 0.03 -15.69 7.59
N GLY A 148 -0.77 -15.27 6.61
CA GLY A 148 -1.62 -14.08 6.69
C GLY A 148 -2.62 -14.19 7.84
N PHE A 149 -3.30 -15.32 7.99
CA PHE A 149 -4.23 -15.57 9.09
C PHE A 149 -3.52 -15.49 10.46
N LEU A 150 -2.38 -16.13 10.64
CA LEU A 150 -1.63 -16.12 11.89
C LEU A 150 -1.15 -14.71 12.25
N VAL A 151 -0.63 -13.96 11.28
CA VAL A 151 -0.23 -12.56 11.48
C VAL A 151 -1.43 -11.73 11.94
N LEU A 152 -2.58 -11.85 11.27
CA LEU A 152 -3.80 -11.14 11.64
C LEU A 152 -4.31 -11.56 13.02
N PHE A 153 -4.30 -12.85 13.31
CA PHE A 153 -4.77 -13.41 14.58
C PHE A 153 -3.91 -12.92 15.75
N CYS A 154 -2.58 -12.96 15.60
CA CYS A 154 -1.65 -12.46 16.62
C CYS A 154 -1.70 -10.93 16.73
N ALA A 155 -1.72 -10.20 15.61
CA ALA A 155 -1.76 -8.75 15.61
C ALA A 155 -3.09 -8.19 16.15
N ASN A 156 -4.21 -8.88 15.93
CA ASN A 156 -5.51 -8.50 16.49
C ASN A 156 -5.58 -8.80 18.00
N ARG A 157 -4.93 -9.88 18.48
CA ARG A 157 -4.83 -10.19 19.91
C ARG A 157 -3.86 -9.28 20.67
N ALA A 158 -2.83 -8.79 19.99
CA ALA A 158 -1.88 -7.83 20.55
C ALA A 158 -2.48 -6.41 20.72
N GLN A 159 -3.58 -6.11 20.04
CA GLN A 159 -4.35 -4.88 20.26
C GLN A 159 -5.23 -5.07 21.51
N THR A 160 -4.68 -4.74 22.68
CA THR A 160 -5.48 -4.52 23.89
C THR A 160 -6.50 -3.40 23.61
N PRO A 161 -7.72 -3.45 24.21
CA PRO A 161 -8.70 -2.40 24.01
C PRO A 161 -8.12 -1.07 24.52
N HIS A 162 -7.77 -0.16 23.60
CA HIS A 162 -7.49 1.21 24.00
C HIS A 162 -8.78 1.75 24.63
N ALA A 163 -8.67 2.14 25.90
CA ALA A 163 -9.74 2.85 26.62
C ALA A 163 -10.25 4.01 25.73
N PRO A 164 -11.57 4.30 25.75
CA PRO A 164 -12.14 5.37 24.94
C PRO A 164 -11.36 6.68 25.17
N PRO A 165 -11.13 7.51 24.13
CA PRO A 165 -10.55 8.82 24.33
C PRO A 165 -11.43 9.59 25.33
N ALA A 166 -10.86 9.96 26.47
CA ALA A 166 -11.49 10.92 27.37
C ALA A 166 -11.84 12.15 26.52
N GLN A 167 -13.14 12.46 26.46
CA GLN A 167 -13.65 13.67 25.84
C GLN A 167 -12.81 14.85 26.36
N GLN A 168 -12.02 15.45 25.46
CA GLN A 168 -11.48 16.78 25.70
C GLN A 168 -12.68 17.72 25.70
N SER A 169 -13.24 17.93 26.88
CA SER A 169 -14.12 19.03 27.19
C SER A 169 -13.36 20.31 26.88
N HIS A 170 -13.76 20.97 25.80
CA HIS A 170 -13.40 22.36 25.51
C HIS A 170 -13.93 23.24 26.65
N ALA A 171 -13.17 23.33 27.74
CA ALA A 171 -13.28 24.41 28.69
C ALA A 171 -12.54 25.63 28.12
N GLY A 172 -13.29 26.71 27.89
CA GLY A 172 -12.72 28.05 27.76
C GLY A 172 -12.75 28.66 26.36
N TYR A 173 -13.91 29.16 25.93
CA TYR A 173 -14.01 30.50 25.33
C TYR A 173 -15.48 30.98 25.27
N GLY A 174 -16.00 31.48 26.39
CA GLY A 174 -17.05 32.51 26.41
C GLY A 174 -16.40 33.70 27.09
N GLY A 175 -16.06 34.78 26.39
CA GLY A 175 -17.03 35.65 25.75
C GLY A 175 -17.52 36.64 26.80
N GLY A 176 -16.64 37.56 27.22
CA GLY A 176 -17.00 38.68 28.09
C GLY A 176 -17.99 39.59 27.38
N GLY A 177 -19.27 39.45 27.74
CA GLY A 177 -20.34 40.39 27.45
C GLY A 177 -20.60 41.21 28.71
N GLY A 178 -20.78 42.52 28.55
CA GLY A 178 -20.69 43.50 29.61
C GLY A 178 -21.89 43.58 30.54
N ASP A 179 -21.62 44.16 31.72
CA ASP A 179 -22.63 44.70 32.62
C ASP A 179 -22.29 46.18 32.88
N LEU A 180 -22.97 47.04 32.11
CA LEU A 180 -23.29 48.42 32.48
C LEU A 180 -24.52 48.36 33.38
N SER A 181 -24.40 48.70 34.67
CA SER A 181 -25.47 49.29 35.50
C SER A 181 -24.98 49.59 36.92
N SER A 182 -24.86 50.90 37.21
CA SER A 182 -25.09 51.63 38.48
C SER A 182 -24.02 52.69 38.71
#